data_AF-A0A075IFR9-F1
#
_entry.id   AF-A0A075IFR9-F1
#
_cell.length_a   1.000
_cell.length_b   1.000
_cell.length_c   1.000
_cell.angle_alpha   90.00
_cell.angle_beta   90.00
_cell.angle_gamma   90.00
#
_symmetry.space_group_name_H-M   'P 1'
#
loop_
_entity.id
_entity.type
_entity.pdbx_description
1 polymer ?
#
loop_
_entity_poly.entity_id
_entity_poly.type
_entity_poly.pdbx_seq_one_letter_code
_entity_poly.pdbx_strand_id
1 'polypeptide(L)'
;MVTEEEIAHVAKLMKINLEDHSDHVKRVQKMLEYFDILDRANVESEEITVQETDLDKLRDDKHVPYDKNLLKFLNSYQEKYVKAPKLN
;
A
#
# COMPACT_ATOMS: atom_id res chain seq x y z
N MET A 1 21.39 4.51 -9.98
CA MET A 1 20.54 5.43 -10.77
C MET A 1 19.28 4.69 -11.09
N VAL A 2 18.12 5.29 -10.81
CA VAL A 2 16.81 4.70 -11.08
C VAL A 2 16.55 4.71 -12.58
N THR A 3 16.07 3.59 -13.12
CA THR A 3 15.64 3.49 -14.52
C THR A 3 14.13 3.66 -14.65
N GLU A 4 13.67 4.00 -15.85
CA GLU A 4 12.23 4.06 -16.14
C GLU A 4 11.54 2.70 -15.98
N GLU A 5 12.25 1.60 -16.31
CA GLU A 5 11.76 0.23 -16.16
C GLU A 5 11.49 -0.13 -14.69
N GLU A 6 12.35 0.31 -13.77
CA GLU A 6 12.16 0.10 -12.33
C GLU A 6 10.92 0.84 -11.81
N ILE A 7 10.68 2.06 -12.30
CA ILE A 7 9.50 2.85 -11.93
C ILE A 7 8.23 2.21 -12.47
N ALA A 8 8.25 1.75 -13.72
CA ALA A 8 7.13 1.02 -14.31
C ALA A 8 6.82 -0.27 -13.54
N HIS A 9 7.87 -0.97 -13.11
CA HIS A 9 7.70 -2.19 -12.31
C HIS A 9 7.06 -1.90 -10.94
N VAL A 10 7.56 -0.90 -10.22
CA VAL A 10 6.99 -0.52 -8.90
C VAL A 10 5.57 0.03 -9.05
N ALA A 11 5.30 0.88 -10.05
CA ALA A 11 3.96 1.41 -10.32
C ALA A 11 2.95 0.28 -10.57
N LYS A 12 3.36 -0.75 -11.32
CA LYS A 12 2.56 -1.96 -11.56
C LYS A 12 2.25 -2.72 -10.27
N LEU A 13 3.23 -2.88 -9.37
CA LEU A 13 3.01 -3.51 -8.06
C LEU A 13 2.00 -2.72 -7.21
N MET A 14 2.02 -1.39 -7.31
CA MET A 14 1.09 -0.49 -6.62
C MET A 14 -0.27 -0.34 -7.31
N LYS A 15 -0.48 -1.00 -8.47
CA LYS A 15 -1.67 -0.85 -9.31
C LYS A 15 -1.93 0.59 -9.75
N ILE A 16 -0.86 1.36 -9.96
CA ILE A 16 -0.92 2.73 -10.49
C ILE A 16 -0.67 2.65 -12.00
N ASN A 17 -1.57 3.21 -12.80
CA ASN A 17 -1.38 3.35 -14.23
C ASN A 17 -0.78 4.73 -14.52
N LEU A 18 0.47 4.78 -14.96
CA LEU A 18 1.16 6.02 -15.33
C LEU A 18 1.22 6.13 -16.86
N GLU A 19 0.87 7.29 -17.40
CA GLU A 19 0.93 7.55 -18.85
C GLU A 19 2.38 7.77 -19.31
N ASP A 20 3.16 8.50 -18.51
CA ASP A 20 4.59 8.75 -18.72
C ASP A 20 5.35 8.46 -17.42
N HIS A 21 6.25 7.48 -17.47
CA HIS A 21 7.04 7.05 -16.32
C HIS A 21 8.31 7.90 -16.15
N SER A 22 8.74 8.59 -17.22
CA SER A 22 9.99 9.36 -17.26
C SER A 22 9.96 10.59 -16.34
N ASP A 23 8.78 11.20 -16.17
CA ASP A 23 8.56 12.35 -15.29
C ASP A 23 8.83 12.04 -13.81
N HIS A 24 8.67 10.77 -13.42
CA HIS A 24 8.86 10.32 -12.06
C HIS A 24 10.32 9.95 -11.75
N VAL A 25 11.15 9.66 -12.76
CA VAL A 25 12.56 9.28 -12.60
C VAL A 25 13.33 10.31 -11.80
N LYS A 26 13.25 11.59 -12.18
CA LYS A 26 13.97 12.67 -11.50
C LYS A 26 13.53 12.86 -10.06
N ARG A 27 12.24 12.62 -9.76
CA ARG A 27 11.69 12.80 -8.40
C ARG A 27 12.12 11.64 -7.50
N VAL A 28 11.98 10.40 -7.97
CA VAL A 28 12.37 9.20 -7.22
C VAL A 28 13.89 9.21 -6.98
N GLN A 29 14.68 9.57 -7.99
CA GLN A 29 16.14 9.67 -7.87
C GLN A 29 16.55 10.67 -6.75
N LYS A 30 15.92 11.84 -6.69
CA LYS A 30 16.18 12.82 -5.61
C LYS A 30 15.78 12.31 -4.22
N MET A 31 14.69 11.53 -4.13
CA MET A 31 14.28 10.93 -2.85
C MET A 31 15.30 9.89 -2.38
N LEU A 32 15.83 9.05 -3.29
CA LEU A 32 16.86 8.07 -2.96
C LEU A 32 18.18 8.72 -2.55
N GLU A 33 18.61 9.77 -3.27
CA GLU A 33 19.80 10.55 -2.90
C GLU A 33 19.67 11.16 -1.50
N TYR A 34 18.46 11.53 -1.10
CA TYR A 34 18.20 11.99 0.26
C TYR A 34 18.33 10.86 1.29
N PHE A 35 17.82 9.66 1.00
CA PHE A 35 18.02 8.48 1.87
C PHE A 35 19.51 8.12 2.02
N ASP A 36 20.30 8.21 0.94
CA ASP A 36 21.75 7.99 1.00
C ASP A 36 22.46 8.97 1.96
N ILE A 37 21.96 10.21 2.09
CA ILE A 37 22.50 11.19 3.05
C ILE A 37 22.19 10.77 4.48
N LEU A 38 20.97 10.27 4.73
CA LEU A 38 20.54 9.81 6.05
C LEU A 38 21.35 8.57 6.49
N ASP A 39 21.58 7.64 5.58
CA ASP A 39 22.39 6.44 5.83
C ASP A 39 23.83 6.81 6.21
N ARG A 40 24.44 7.77 5.49
CA ARG A 40 25.80 8.27 5.79
C ARG A 40 25.90 9.01 7.12
N ALA A 41 24.81 9.65 7.56
CA ALA A 41 24.75 10.30 8.85
C ALA A 41 24.69 9.30 10.02
N ASN A 42 24.76 7.98 9.74
CA ASN A 42 24.69 6.89 10.70
C ASN A 42 23.49 7.04 11.65
N VAL A 43 22.38 7.55 11.08
CA VAL A 43 21.05 7.49 11.70
C VAL A 43 20.56 6.05 11.51
N GLU A 44 21.33 5.10 12.04
CA GLU A 44 20.88 3.71 12.08
C GLU A 44 19.61 3.69 12.92
N SER A 45 18.54 3.24 12.29
CA SER A 45 17.23 3.08 12.89
C SER A 45 17.38 2.31 14.20
N GLU A 46 16.82 2.88 15.26
CA GLU A 46 16.51 2.17 16.50
C GLU A 46 15.92 0.79 16.19
N GLU A 47 16.17 -0.19 17.07
CA GLU A 47 15.63 -1.56 16.96
C GLU A 47 14.16 -1.50 16.49
N ILE A 48 13.83 -2.30 15.47
CA ILE A 48 12.46 -2.39 14.94
C ILE A 48 11.54 -2.63 16.14
N THR A 49 10.75 -1.62 16.50
CA THR A 49 9.94 -1.69 17.71
C THR A 49 8.82 -2.68 17.44
N VAL A 50 8.97 -3.90 17.93
CA VAL A 50 7.91 -4.91 17.84
C VAL A 50 6.80 -4.45 18.78
N GLN A 51 5.62 -4.23 18.23
CA GLN A 51 4.47 -3.89 19.05
C GLN A 51 4.03 -5.16 19.81
N GLU A 52 4.52 -5.30 21.04
CA GLU A 52 4.04 -6.34 21.95
C GLU A 52 2.57 -6.04 22.33
N THR A 53 1.74 -7.09 22.30
CA THR A 53 0.37 -7.02 22.80
C THR A 53 0.17 -8.05 23.88
N ASP A 54 -0.59 -7.66 24.89
CA ASP A 54 -1.06 -8.58 25.91
C ASP A 54 -2.10 -9.55 25.32
N LEU A 55 -2.13 -10.78 25.83
CA LEU A 55 -3.16 -11.77 25.52
C LEU A 55 -4.54 -11.28 25.93
N ASP A 56 -4.61 -10.46 26.98
CA ASP A 56 -5.87 -9.88 27.47
C ASP A 56 -6.48 -8.84 26.51
N LYS A 57 -5.73 -8.39 25.49
CA LYS A 57 -6.22 -7.49 24.44
C LYS A 57 -6.79 -8.21 23.21
N LEU A 58 -6.79 -9.54 23.21
CA LEU A 58 -7.37 -10.33 22.12
C LEU A 58 -8.90 -10.21 22.10
N ARG A 59 -9.47 -10.24 20.89
CA ARG A 59 -10.93 -10.16 20.71
C ARG A 59 -11.60 -11.44 21.21
N ASP A 60 -12.65 -11.29 22.01
CA ASP A 60 -13.56 -12.38 22.38
C ASP A 60 -14.24 -13.05 21.18
N ASP A 61 -14.44 -14.36 21.26
CA ASP A 61 -15.22 -15.12 20.27
C ASP A 61 -16.74 -14.94 20.45
N LYS A 62 -17.21 -13.73 20.17
CA LYS A 62 -18.63 -13.36 20.22
C LYS A 62 -19.06 -12.83 18.85
N HIS A 63 -20.19 -13.33 18.35
CA HIS A 63 -20.79 -12.85 17.11
C HIS A 63 -21.34 -11.43 17.29
N VAL A 64 -20.94 -10.52 16.39
CA VAL A 64 -21.48 -9.16 16.30
C VAL A 64 -22.23 -9.04 14.98
N PRO A 65 -23.57 -8.91 14.97
CA PRO A 65 -24.34 -8.81 13.75
C PRO A 65 -24.03 -7.50 13.01
N TYR A 66 -23.89 -7.57 11.69
CA TYR A 66 -23.74 -6.40 10.84
C TYR A 66 -25.08 -6.00 10.24
N ASP A 67 -25.56 -4.80 10.59
CA ASP A 67 -26.91 -4.30 10.27
C ASP A 67 -26.95 -3.28 9.13
N LYS A 68 -25.79 -2.87 8.62
CA LYS A 68 -25.68 -1.86 7.56
C LYS A 68 -25.70 -2.51 6.17
N ASN A 69 -26.11 -1.72 5.17
CA ASN A 69 -26.02 -2.15 3.78
C ASN A 69 -24.57 -2.01 3.27
N LEU A 70 -23.87 -3.14 3.14
CA LEU A 70 -22.50 -3.23 2.62
C LEU A 70 -22.35 -2.67 1.20
N LEU A 71 -23.39 -2.79 0.37
CA LEU A 71 -23.33 -2.45 -1.05
C LEU A 71 -23.72 -0.99 -1.32
N LYS A 72 -24.20 -0.26 -0.32
CA LYS A 72 -24.67 1.14 -0.46
C LYS A 72 -23.60 2.07 -1.03
N PHE A 73 -22.32 1.79 -0.78
CA PHE A 73 -21.20 2.64 -1.17
C PHE A 73 -20.48 2.16 -2.45
N LEU A 74 -20.97 1.09 -3.10
CA LEU A 74 -20.32 0.53 -4.26
C LEU A 74 -20.87 1.13 -5.56
N ASN A 75 -19.96 1.52 -6.45
CA ASN A 75 -20.31 2.10 -7.75
C ASN A 75 -20.99 1.07 -8.68
N SER A 76 -20.71 -0.22 -8.52
CA SER A 76 -21.32 -1.28 -9.32
C SER A 76 -21.54 -2.54 -8.49
N TYR A 77 -22.79 -2.97 -8.39
CA TYR A 77 -23.18 -4.23 -7.78
C TYR A 77 -24.35 -4.84 -8.57
N GLN A 78 -24.49 -6.15 -8.47
CA GLN A 78 -25.61 -6.90 -9.02
C GLN A 78 -26.17 -7.78 -7.90
N GLU A 79 -27.43 -7.52 -7.52
CA GLU A 79 -28.10 -8.21 -6.41
C GLU A 79 -27.26 -8.18 -5.12
N LYS A 80 -26.63 -9.30 -4.76
CA LYS A 80 -25.82 -9.47 -3.54
C LYS A 80 -24.31 -9.47 -3.82
N TYR A 81 -23.89 -9.15 -5.04
CA TYR A 81 -22.51 -9.31 -5.50
C TYR A 81 -21.89 -8.01 -6.00
N VAL A 82 -20.59 -7.85 -5.78
CA VAL A 82 -19.79 -6.78 -6.39
C VAL A 82 -19.57 -7.13 -7.86
N LYS A 83 -19.87 -6.19 -8.76
CA LYS A 83 -19.66 -6.38 -10.19
C LYS A 83 -18.27 -5.88 -10.56
N ALA A 84 -17.42 -6.79 -11.04
CA ALA A 84 -16.07 -6.49 -11.51
C ALA A 84 -15.78 -7.23 -12.83
N PRO A 85 -14.82 -6.77 -13.64
CA PRO A 85 -14.31 -7.53 -14.78
C PRO A 85 -13.82 -8.92 -14.33
N LYS A 86 -13.95 -9.92 -15.21
CA LYS A 86 -13.44 -11.26 -14.92
C LYS A 86 -11.92 -11.18 -14.72
N LEU A 87 -11.43 -11.90 -13.72
CA LEU A 87 -10.01 -12.18 -13.57
C LEU A 87 -9.61 -13.08 -14.73
N ASN A 88 -8.72 -12.58 -15.60
CA ASN A 88 -8.08 -13.35 -16.66
C ASN A 88 -6.76 -13.93 -16.15
#